data_AF-A0A7Y2YNU3-F1
#
_entry.id   AF-A0A7Y2YNU3-F1
#
_cell.length_a   1.000
_cell.length_b   1.000
_cell.length_c   1.000
_cell.angle_alpha   90.00
_cell.angle_beta   90.00
_cell.angle_gamma   90.00
#
_symmetry.space_group_name_H-M   'P 1'
#
loop_
_entity.id
_entity.type
_entity.pdbx_description
1 polymer ?
#
loop_
_entity_poly.entity_id
_entity_poly.type
_entity_poly.pdbx_seq_one_letter_code
_entity_poly.pdbx_strand_id
1 'polypeptide(L)'
;MKYLLFVFIFIPALLQSQSLIEQDLDSITTQKEAEDYLKTVNTKQHKIISFNKIKHKTRIAEELFNLPKGGKKSYSGENTKTYYKVLEKRQVLHYRVSVIAFNSEEFSLQNIEQLRQKIITMYNSGYRFKDLAKLYSMEHTSRTGGDLGWLTDSDMPADFEQAVFRTTKSKGSIFTLDLPNANTYYVVLKTHDNTYIEVIDVLKLTELIH
;
A
#
# COMPACT_ATOMS: atom_id res chain seq x y z
N MET A 1 -8.84 -72.69 -18.16
CA MET A 1 -9.63 -71.62 -17.50
C MET A 1 -8.64 -70.61 -16.93
N LYS A 2 -8.52 -69.42 -17.56
CA LYS A 2 -7.68 -68.31 -17.07
C LYS A 2 -8.61 -67.36 -16.30
N TYR A 3 -8.41 -67.23 -15.00
CA TYR A 3 -9.13 -66.27 -14.18
C TYR A 3 -8.40 -64.93 -14.23
N LEU A 4 -9.08 -63.93 -14.81
CA LEU A 4 -8.63 -62.54 -14.85
C LEU A 4 -8.97 -61.90 -13.50
N LEU A 5 -7.97 -61.55 -12.71
CA LEU A 5 -8.14 -60.99 -11.37
C LEU A 5 -8.25 -59.46 -11.50
N PHE A 6 -9.47 -58.93 -11.45
CA PHE A 6 -9.73 -57.49 -11.43
C PHE A 6 -9.44 -56.94 -10.03
N VAL A 7 -8.36 -56.18 -9.88
CA VAL A 7 -8.05 -55.44 -8.65
C VAL A 7 -8.82 -54.12 -8.70
N PHE A 8 -9.90 -54.03 -7.92
CA PHE A 8 -10.60 -52.76 -7.68
C PHE A 8 -9.78 -51.94 -6.67
N ILE A 9 -9.09 -50.91 -7.16
CA ILE A 9 -8.47 -49.89 -6.31
C ILE A 9 -9.59 -48.95 -5.85
N PHE A 10 -10.06 -49.16 -4.62
CA PHE A 10 -10.97 -48.24 -3.95
C PHE A 10 -10.18 -47.00 -3.54
N ILE A 11 -10.29 -45.91 -4.30
CA ILE A 11 -9.81 -44.59 -3.89
C ILE A 11 -10.89 -43.99 -2.98
N PRO A 12 -10.69 -43.85 -1.67
CA PRO A 12 -11.67 -43.19 -0.82
C PRO A 12 -11.77 -41.73 -1.27
N ALA A 13 -12.96 -41.34 -1.75
CA ALA A 13 -13.29 -39.95 -1.94
C ALA A 13 -13.28 -39.29 -0.56
N LEU A 14 -12.24 -38.52 -0.27
CA LEU A 14 -12.21 -37.63 0.89
C LEU A 14 -13.31 -36.58 0.68
N LEU A 15 -14.49 -36.84 1.24
CA LEU A 15 -15.56 -35.85 1.36
C LEU A 15 -15.09 -34.80 2.37
N GLN A 16 -14.37 -33.80 1.91
CA GLN A 16 -14.09 -32.61 2.71
C GLN A 16 -15.40 -31.83 2.89
N SER A 17 -15.86 -31.68 4.13
CA SER A 17 -16.92 -30.74 4.48
C SER A 17 -16.36 -29.33 4.33
N GLN A 18 -16.49 -28.77 3.13
CA GLN A 18 -16.11 -27.40 2.83
C GLN A 18 -17.21 -26.46 3.32
N SER A 19 -16.86 -25.36 4.00
CA SER A 19 -17.86 -24.36 4.41
C SER A 19 -18.44 -23.62 3.20
N LEU A 20 -19.64 -23.05 3.34
CA LEU A 20 -20.25 -22.22 2.29
C LEU A 20 -19.32 -21.08 1.85
N ILE A 21 -18.62 -20.45 2.80
CA ILE A 21 -17.63 -19.41 2.49
C ILE A 21 -16.44 -19.96 1.69
N GLU A 22 -15.94 -21.15 2.03
CA GLU A 22 -14.83 -21.73 1.28
C GLU A 22 -15.23 -22.08 -0.16
N GLN A 23 -16.49 -22.47 -0.40
CA GLN A 23 -17.06 -22.68 -1.74
C GLN A 23 -17.24 -21.36 -2.50
N ASP A 24 -17.81 -20.34 -1.86
CA ASP A 24 -17.93 -19.00 -2.44
C ASP A 24 -16.56 -18.46 -2.86
N LEU A 25 -15.56 -18.61 -2.00
CA LEU A 25 -14.19 -18.20 -2.29
C LEU A 25 -13.63 -18.93 -3.51
N ASP A 26 -13.96 -20.19 -3.76
CA ASP A 26 -13.49 -20.90 -4.95
C ASP A 26 -14.10 -20.37 -6.24
N SER A 27 -15.36 -19.93 -6.20
CA SER A 27 -16.03 -19.31 -7.35
C SER A 27 -15.50 -17.91 -7.69
N ILE A 28 -14.96 -17.18 -6.71
CA ILE A 28 -14.50 -15.80 -6.88
C ILE A 28 -13.04 -15.78 -7.34
N THR A 29 -12.80 -15.52 -8.61
CA THR A 29 -11.47 -15.53 -9.23
C THR A 29 -10.94 -14.13 -9.55
N THR A 30 -11.84 -13.16 -9.78
CA THR A 30 -11.48 -11.80 -10.16
C THR A 30 -11.83 -10.77 -9.10
N GLN A 31 -11.18 -9.61 -9.18
CA GLN A 31 -11.53 -8.47 -8.34
C GLN A 31 -12.98 -8.04 -8.55
N LYS A 32 -13.48 -8.05 -9.80
CA LYS A 32 -14.86 -7.66 -10.11
C LYS A 32 -15.88 -8.61 -9.50
N GLU A 33 -15.64 -9.92 -9.57
CA GLU A 33 -16.48 -10.93 -8.91
C GLU A 33 -16.49 -10.75 -7.39
N ALA A 34 -15.33 -10.45 -6.79
CA ALA A 34 -15.24 -10.16 -5.37
C ALA A 34 -16.04 -8.90 -5.00
N GLU A 35 -15.93 -7.83 -5.78
CA GLU A 35 -16.69 -6.60 -5.57
C GLU A 35 -18.22 -6.82 -5.72
N ASP A 36 -18.64 -7.64 -6.68
CA ASP A 36 -20.05 -7.97 -6.87
C ASP A 36 -20.59 -8.86 -5.76
N TYR A 37 -19.82 -9.85 -5.32
CA TYR A 37 -20.12 -10.65 -4.13
C TYR A 37 -20.28 -9.74 -2.91
N LEU A 38 -19.34 -8.83 -2.66
CA LEU A 38 -19.39 -7.93 -1.49
C LEU A 38 -20.61 -7.00 -1.46
N LYS A 39 -21.25 -6.73 -2.61
CA LYS A 39 -22.51 -5.96 -2.65
C LYS A 39 -23.72 -6.79 -2.19
N THR A 40 -23.67 -8.12 -2.31
CA THR A 40 -24.77 -9.00 -1.87
C THR A 40 -24.70 -9.27 -0.37
N VAL A 41 -23.50 -9.25 0.22
CA VAL A 41 -23.29 -9.46 1.65
C VAL A 41 -23.24 -8.13 2.41
N ASN A 42 -24.30 -7.81 3.16
CA ASN A 42 -24.42 -6.54 3.90
C ASN A 42 -23.67 -6.55 5.25
N THR A 43 -22.34 -6.75 5.23
CA THR A 43 -21.51 -6.69 6.44
C THR A 43 -20.18 -6.01 6.20
N LYS A 44 -19.81 -5.11 7.14
CA LYS A 44 -18.52 -4.40 7.12
C LYS A 44 -17.32 -5.30 7.39
N GLN A 45 -17.54 -6.53 7.84
CA GLN A 45 -16.47 -7.47 8.14
C GLN A 45 -15.82 -8.05 6.88
N HIS A 46 -16.58 -8.11 5.79
CA HIS A 46 -16.13 -8.55 4.49
C HIS A 46 -15.61 -7.36 3.68
N LYS A 47 -14.43 -7.50 3.08
CA LYS A 47 -13.82 -6.44 2.27
C LYS A 47 -12.65 -6.95 1.46
N ILE A 48 -12.31 -6.21 0.43
CA ILE A 48 -11.00 -6.31 -0.23
C ILE A 48 -10.02 -5.42 0.55
N ILE A 49 -8.83 -5.96 0.81
CA ILE A 49 -7.74 -5.26 1.50
C ILE A 49 -6.51 -5.31 0.61
N SER A 50 -5.93 -4.14 0.33
CA SER A 50 -4.64 -4.02 -0.35
C SER A 50 -3.51 -4.03 0.67
N PHE A 51 -2.65 -5.03 0.61
CA PHE A 51 -1.44 -5.11 1.43
C PHE A 51 -0.23 -4.65 0.61
N ASN A 52 0.44 -3.59 1.07
CA ASN A 52 1.78 -3.20 0.63
C ASN A 52 2.86 -3.93 1.45
N LYS A 53 3.83 -4.59 0.78
CA LYS A 53 4.85 -5.45 1.41
C LYS A 53 5.79 -4.73 2.37
N ILE A 54 6.00 -3.42 2.20
CA ILE A 54 6.82 -2.63 3.13
C ILE A 54 5.97 -2.15 4.31
N LYS A 55 4.75 -1.66 4.07
CA LYS A 55 3.91 -1.08 5.13
C LYS A 55 3.30 -2.15 6.05
N HIS A 56 2.94 -3.32 5.53
CA HIS A 56 2.27 -4.37 6.31
C HIS A 56 3.23 -5.51 6.66
N LYS A 57 3.68 -5.53 7.93
CA LYS A 57 4.63 -6.49 8.49
C LYS A 57 4.00 -7.45 9.52
N THR A 58 2.68 -7.58 9.51
CA THR A 58 2.01 -8.53 10.40
C THR A 58 2.26 -9.95 9.91
N ARG A 59 2.29 -10.93 10.83
CA ARG A 59 2.42 -12.35 10.49
C ARG A 59 1.41 -12.78 9.42
N ILE A 60 0.16 -12.32 9.53
CA ILE A 60 -0.89 -12.61 8.54
C ILE A 60 -0.50 -12.04 7.17
N ALA A 61 -0.07 -10.79 7.09
CA ALA A 61 0.32 -10.19 5.81
C ALA A 61 1.50 -10.93 5.17
N GLU A 62 2.53 -11.29 5.94
CA GLU A 62 3.68 -12.05 5.45
C GLU A 62 3.28 -13.42 4.89
N GLU A 63 2.41 -14.14 5.60
CA GLU A 63 1.86 -15.41 5.13
C GLU A 63 1.06 -15.25 3.84
N LEU A 64 0.28 -14.16 3.70
CA LEU A 64 -0.47 -13.86 2.48
C LEU A 64 0.43 -13.50 1.30
N PHE A 65 1.54 -12.77 1.51
CA PHE A 65 2.52 -12.50 0.44
C PHE A 65 3.19 -13.77 -0.09
N ASN A 66 3.29 -14.82 0.70
CA ASN A 66 3.86 -16.10 0.28
C ASN A 66 2.87 -16.97 -0.50
N LEU A 67 1.59 -16.61 -0.55
CA LEU A 67 0.60 -17.32 -1.35
C LEU A 67 0.67 -16.91 -2.83
N PRO A 68 0.37 -17.83 -3.77
CA PRO A 68 0.11 -17.46 -5.15
C PRO A 68 -1.23 -16.73 -5.29
N LYS A 69 -1.48 -16.11 -6.45
CA LYS A 69 -2.83 -15.65 -6.82
C LYS A 69 -3.80 -16.83 -6.75
N GLY A 70 -4.97 -16.61 -6.17
CA GLY A 70 -5.97 -17.63 -5.85
C GLY A 70 -5.72 -18.39 -4.55
N GLY A 71 -4.52 -18.27 -3.95
CA GLY A 71 -4.19 -18.91 -2.70
C GLY A 71 -5.08 -18.42 -1.55
N LYS A 72 -5.46 -19.36 -0.67
CA LYS A 72 -6.38 -19.13 0.45
C LYS A 72 -5.71 -19.41 1.79
N LYS A 73 -6.10 -18.69 2.83
CA LYS A 73 -5.73 -18.99 4.22
C LYS A 73 -6.85 -18.60 5.18
N SER A 74 -7.02 -19.33 6.26
CA SER A 74 -8.01 -19.01 7.28
C SER A 74 -7.40 -19.00 8.68
N TYR A 75 -8.02 -18.25 9.58
CA TYR A 75 -7.64 -18.15 10.98
C TYR A 75 -8.90 -18.15 11.84
N SER A 76 -8.91 -18.98 12.88
CA SER A 76 -9.97 -19.00 13.88
C SER A 76 -9.64 -18.02 15.00
N GLY A 77 -10.60 -17.16 15.32
CA GLY A 77 -10.67 -16.42 16.57
C GLY A 77 -11.56 -17.14 17.57
N GLU A 78 -11.92 -16.44 18.66
CA GLU A 78 -12.74 -16.99 19.74
C GLU A 78 -14.12 -17.47 19.24
N ASN A 79 -14.84 -16.60 18.54
CA ASN A 79 -16.20 -16.89 18.01
C ASN A 79 -16.31 -16.67 16.50
N THR A 80 -15.19 -16.58 15.78
CA THR A 80 -15.20 -16.27 14.34
C THR A 80 -14.15 -17.06 13.58
N LYS A 81 -14.42 -17.34 12.30
CA LYS A 81 -13.42 -17.79 11.34
C LYS A 81 -13.26 -16.72 10.28
N THR A 82 -12.03 -16.28 10.05
CA THR A 82 -11.72 -15.33 8.97
C THR A 82 -10.94 -16.02 7.87
N TYR A 83 -11.39 -15.84 6.64
CA TYR A 83 -10.81 -16.36 5.42
C TYR A 83 -10.21 -15.23 4.60
N TYR A 84 -9.11 -15.54 3.94
CA TYR A 84 -8.38 -14.65 3.07
C TYR A 84 -8.13 -15.37 1.75
N LYS A 85 -8.41 -14.71 0.62
CA LYS A 85 -8.03 -15.18 -0.72
C LYS A 85 -7.24 -14.08 -1.42
N VAL A 86 -6.05 -14.42 -1.92
CA VAL A 86 -5.24 -13.50 -2.75
C VAL A 86 -5.90 -13.39 -4.13
N LEU A 87 -6.46 -12.23 -4.45
CA LEU A 87 -7.11 -11.96 -5.74
C LEU A 87 -6.10 -11.55 -6.80
N GLU A 88 -5.11 -10.75 -6.41
CA GLU A 88 -4.14 -10.19 -7.34
C GLU A 88 -2.78 -10.00 -6.66
N LYS A 89 -1.71 -10.12 -7.44
CA LYS A 89 -0.34 -9.78 -7.03
C LYS A 89 0.28 -8.90 -8.10
N ARG A 90 0.73 -7.71 -7.71
CA ARG A 90 1.28 -6.73 -8.63
C ARG A 90 2.52 -6.05 -8.08
N GLN A 91 3.41 -5.67 -8.98
CA GLN A 91 4.55 -4.82 -8.67
C GLN A 91 4.17 -3.38 -9.01
N VAL A 92 4.12 -2.51 -8.01
CA VAL A 92 3.73 -1.11 -8.19
C VAL A 92 4.95 -0.23 -7.95
N LEU A 93 5.23 0.68 -8.88
CA LEU A 93 6.35 1.62 -8.75
C LEU A 93 6.02 2.62 -7.65
N HIS A 94 6.89 2.71 -6.65
CA HIS A 94 6.79 3.67 -5.56
C HIS A 94 7.98 4.60 -5.55
N TYR A 95 7.79 5.78 -4.96
CA TYR A 95 8.82 6.75 -4.65
C TYR A 95 8.73 7.15 -3.18
N ARG A 96 9.80 7.77 -2.66
CA ARG A 96 9.80 8.30 -1.29
C ARG A 96 10.58 9.60 -1.24
N VAL A 97 9.95 10.61 -0.67
CA VAL A 97 10.52 11.94 -0.51
C VAL A 97 10.25 12.47 0.89
N SER A 98 11.07 13.43 1.27
CA SER A 98 10.78 14.30 2.41
C SER A 98 10.50 15.71 1.92
N VAL A 99 9.57 16.40 2.57
CA VAL A 99 9.16 17.75 2.17
C VAL A 99 9.17 18.73 3.34
N ILE A 100 9.39 20.00 3.01
CA ILE A 100 9.12 21.16 3.87
C ILE A 100 8.12 22.01 3.11
N ALA A 101 6.91 22.16 3.65
CA ALA A 101 5.81 22.84 2.98
C ALA A 101 5.59 24.23 3.59
N PHE A 102 5.29 25.20 2.72
CA PHE A 102 4.96 26.57 3.05
C PHE A 102 3.61 26.92 2.43
N ASN A 103 2.78 27.70 3.14
CA ASN A 103 1.50 28.19 2.64
C ASN A 103 1.60 29.69 2.31
N SER A 104 1.28 30.08 1.07
CA SER A 104 1.32 31.48 0.63
C SER A 104 0.20 32.35 1.21
N GLU A 105 -0.79 31.76 1.86
CA GLU A 105 -1.80 32.49 2.65
C GLU A 105 -1.22 32.96 3.99
N GLU A 106 -0.21 32.28 4.51
CA GLU A 106 0.43 32.62 5.80
C GLU A 106 1.71 33.45 5.61
N PHE A 107 2.46 33.21 4.52
CA PHE A 107 3.72 33.89 4.22
C PHE A 107 3.73 34.45 2.80
N SER A 108 4.31 35.64 2.62
CA SER A 108 4.52 36.18 1.27
C SER A 108 5.45 35.28 0.45
N LEU A 109 5.26 35.23 -0.87
CA LEU A 109 6.14 34.45 -1.77
C LEU A 109 7.61 34.83 -1.61
N GLN A 110 7.91 36.11 -1.37
CA GLN A 110 9.27 36.57 -1.11
C GLN A 110 9.87 35.92 0.15
N ASN A 111 9.10 35.85 1.24
CA ASN A 111 9.55 35.22 2.48
C ASN A 111 9.71 33.71 2.31
N ILE A 112 8.79 33.07 1.57
CA ILE A 112 8.86 31.64 1.23
C ILE A 112 10.16 31.35 0.47
N GLU A 113 10.50 32.13 -0.55
CA GLU A 113 11.74 31.91 -1.30
C GLU A 113 13.00 32.12 -0.46
N GLN A 114 13.02 33.14 0.41
CA GLN A 114 14.14 33.33 1.33
C GLN A 114 14.33 32.13 2.27
N LEU A 115 13.22 31.58 2.80
CA LEU A 115 13.27 30.39 3.65
C LEU A 115 13.74 29.16 2.89
N ARG A 116 13.24 28.94 1.67
CA ARG A 116 13.65 27.82 0.81
C ARG A 116 15.14 27.86 0.50
N GLN A 117 15.67 29.02 0.11
CA GLN A 117 17.11 29.18 -0.18
C GLN A 117 17.97 28.95 1.07
N LYS A 118 17.52 29.46 2.23
CA LYS A 118 18.18 29.21 3.51
C LYS A 118 18.22 27.71 3.82
N ILE A 119 17.10 27.01 3.67
CA ILE A 119 16.99 25.57 3.94
C ILE A 119 17.91 24.76 3.03
N ILE A 120 17.91 25.05 1.72
CA ILE A 120 18.78 24.35 0.77
C ILE A 120 20.25 24.58 1.12
N THR A 121 20.62 25.81 1.48
CA THR A 121 21.99 26.15 1.92
C THR A 121 22.37 25.40 3.20
N MET A 122 21.47 25.32 4.18
CA MET A 122 21.70 24.55 5.41
C MET A 122 21.82 23.06 5.13
N TYR A 123 20.94 22.49 4.30
CA TYR A 123 21.02 21.07 3.93
C TYR A 123 22.36 20.75 3.25
N ASN A 124 22.78 21.57 2.29
CA ASN A 124 24.06 21.42 1.60
C ASN A 124 25.27 21.60 2.54
N SER A 125 25.11 22.35 3.63
CA SER A 125 26.11 22.48 4.71
C SER A 125 26.12 21.29 5.68
N GLY A 126 25.32 20.25 5.45
CA GLY A 126 25.30 19.01 6.24
C GLY A 126 24.20 18.93 7.31
N TYR A 127 23.31 19.92 7.41
CA TYR A 127 22.17 19.83 8.33
C TYR A 127 21.20 18.73 7.88
N ARG A 128 20.67 17.96 8.84
CA ARG A 128 19.71 16.90 8.53
C ARG A 128 18.39 17.51 8.09
N PHE A 129 17.90 17.11 6.91
CA PHE A 129 16.62 17.57 6.37
C PHE A 129 15.45 17.37 7.36
N LYS A 130 15.46 16.25 8.09
CA LYS A 130 14.45 15.95 9.12
C LYS A 130 14.32 17.03 10.19
N ASP A 131 15.45 17.61 10.61
CA ASP A 131 15.46 18.65 11.63
C ASP A 131 15.01 20.00 11.05
N LEU A 132 15.44 20.30 9.82
CA LEU A 132 14.97 21.47 9.08
C LEU A 132 13.45 21.41 8.86
N ALA A 133 12.91 20.25 8.51
CA ALA A 133 11.48 20.06 8.31
C ALA A 133 10.66 20.23 9.58
N LYS A 134 11.17 19.76 10.72
CA LYS A 134 10.54 20.00 12.03
C LYS A 134 10.53 21.49 12.40
N LEU A 135 11.54 22.23 11.98
CA LEU A 135 11.69 23.64 12.32
C LEU A 135 10.89 24.57 11.40
N TYR A 136 10.83 24.27 10.10
CA TYR A 136 10.36 25.20 9.07
C TYR A 136 9.07 24.79 8.36
N SER A 137 8.67 23.51 8.40
CA SER A 137 7.47 23.09 7.67
C SER A 137 6.21 23.58 8.38
N MET A 138 5.31 24.23 7.64
CA MET A 138 4.07 24.82 8.16
C MET A 138 2.91 23.81 8.21
N GLU A 139 3.05 22.69 7.50
CA GLU A 139 2.03 21.66 7.45
C GLU A 139 2.31 20.48 8.41
N HIS A 140 1.40 19.51 8.41
CA HIS A 140 1.45 18.28 9.20
C HIS A 140 2.77 17.49 9.05
N THR A 141 3.48 17.67 7.94
CA THR A 141 4.76 17.02 7.62
C THR A 141 5.87 17.40 8.60
N SER A 142 5.76 18.54 9.30
CA SER A 142 6.69 18.92 10.39
C SER A 142 6.82 17.81 11.46
N ARG A 143 5.71 17.13 11.79
CA ARG A 143 5.65 16.10 12.84
C ARG A 143 6.46 14.84 12.50
N THR A 144 6.53 14.49 11.22
CA THR A 144 7.32 13.35 10.72
C THR A 144 8.73 13.74 10.31
N GLY A 145 9.07 15.02 10.41
CA GLY A 145 10.31 15.58 9.86
C GLY A 145 10.35 15.51 8.34
N GLY A 146 9.21 15.74 7.72
CA GLY A 146 9.04 15.89 6.27
C GLY A 146 8.79 14.59 5.52
N ASP A 147 9.07 13.43 6.11
CA ASP A 147 8.93 12.14 5.42
C ASP A 147 7.46 11.81 5.10
N LEU A 148 7.17 11.61 3.82
CA LEU A 148 5.85 11.20 3.32
C LEU A 148 5.72 9.67 3.22
N GLY A 149 6.80 8.92 3.47
CA GLY A 149 6.81 7.47 3.29
C GLY A 149 6.80 7.05 1.82
N TRP A 150 6.53 5.77 1.59
CA TRP A 150 6.41 5.23 0.23
C TRP A 150 5.07 5.58 -0.38
N LEU A 151 5.11 6.30 -1.50
CA LEU A 151 3.98 6.83 -2.25
C LEU A 151 3.89 6.19 -3.64
N THR A 152 2.68 6.08 -4.18
CA THR A 152 2.39 5.77 -5.59
C THR A 152 2.00 7.03 -6.38
N ASP A 153 1.78 6.88 -7.67
CA ASP A 153 1.27 7.90 -8.61
C ASP A 153 -0.24 8.19 -8.46
N SER A 154 -0.77 7.95 -7.26
CA SER A 154 -2.14 8.28 -6.91
C SER A 154 -2.28 8.81 -5.49
N ASP A 155 -1.17 8.97 -4.77
CA ASP A 155 -1.17 9.34 -3.35
C ASP A 155 -1.07 10.86 -3.16
N MET A 156 -0.65 11.62 -4.19
CA MET A 156 -0.45 13.07 -4.13
C MET A 156 -1.20 13.77 -5.29
N PRO A 157 -1.45 15.08 -5.21
CA PRO A 157 -2.02 15.82 -6.33
C PRO A 157 -1.18 15.68 -7.61
N ALA A 158 -1.84 15.61 -8.78
CA ALA A 158 -1.18 15.32 -10.05
C ALA A 158 0.02 16.22 -10.36
N ASP A 159 -0.05 17.51 -10.01
CA ASP A 159 1.05 18.47 -10.21
C ASP A 159 2.28 18.11 -9.37
N PHE A 160 2.08 17.61 -8.14
CA PHE A 160 3.15 17.13 -7.28
C PHE A 160 3.79 15.86 -7.86
N GLU A 161 2.95 14.93 -8.30
CA GLU A 161 3.42 13.66 -8.86
C GLU A 161 4.20 13.86 -10.15
N GLN A 162 3.75 14.73 -11.04
CA GLN A 162 4.50 15.06 -12.26
C GLN A 162 5.91 15.60 -11.93
N ALA A 163 6.03 16.44 -10.91
CA ALA A 163 7.33 17.01 -10.53
C ALA A 163 8.24 16.04 -9.78
N VAL A 164 7.68 15.09 -9.01
CA VAL A 164 8.44 14.23 -8.09
C VAL A 164 8.52 12.77 -8.57
N PHE A 165 7.42 12.18 -8.99
CA PHE A 165 7.39 10.78 -9.44
C PHE A 165 8.08 10.62 -10.79
N ARG A 166 7.82 11.54 -11.73
CA ARG A 166 8.38 11.52 -13.09
C ARG A 166 9.74 12.22 -13.21
N THR A 167 10.31 12.65 -12.09
CA THR A 167 11.60 13.34 -12.06
C THR A 167 12.75 12.40 -12.41
N THR A 168 13.72 12.88 -13.19
CA THR A 168 14.99 12.17 -13.45
C THR A 168 16.04 12.39 -12.35
N LYS A 169 15.71 13.19 -11.33
CA LYS A 169 16.60 13.46 -10.20
C LYS A 169 16.89 12.19 -9.41
N SER A 170 18.14 12.01 -8.99
CA SER A 170 18.60 10.87 -8.21
C SER A 170 18.32 11.05 -6.72
N LYS A 171 18.36 9.95 -5.96
CA LYS A 171 18.43 9.99 -4.49
C LYS A 171 19.46 11.02 -4.00
N GLY A 172 19.09 11.77 -2.96
CA GLY A 172 19.88 12.86 -2.37
C GLY A 172 19.61 14.24 -2.97
N SER A 173 18.93 14.31 -4.12
CA SER A 173 18.62 15.59 -4.76
C SER A 173 17.63 16.40 -3.94
N ILE A 174 17.95 17.67 -3.69
CA ILE A 174 17.07 18.67 -3.08
C ILE A 174 16.64 19.71 -4.13
N PHE A 175 15.36 20.07 -4.15
CA PHE A 175 14.81 21.04 -5.13
C PHE A 175 13.53 21.70 -4.60
N THR A 176 13.08 22.76 -5.24
CA THR A 176 11.80 23.43 -4.93
C THR A 176 10.69 22.93 -5.85
N LEU A 177 9.45 23.00 -5.37
CA LEU A 177 8.25 22.67 -6.12
C LEU A 177 7.11 23.60 -5.71
N ASP A 178 6.46 24.19 -6.71
CA ASP A 178 5.41 25.20 -6.51
C ASP A 178 4.07 24.64 -6.95
N LEU A 179 3.10 24.65 -6.05
CA LEU A 179 1.71 24.31 -6.33
C LEU A 179 0.83 25.54 -6.05
N PRO A 180 0.88 26.57 -6.90
CA PRO A 180 0.19 27.83 -6.67
C PRO A 180 -1.34 27.65 -6.55
N ASN A 181 -1.92 26.70 -7.29
CA ASN A 181 -3.36 26.38 -7.20
C ASN A 181 -3.77 25.85 -5.82
N ALA A 182 -2.83 25.30 -5.06
CA ALA A 182 -3.03 24.81 -3.70
C ALA A 182 -2.50 25.80 -2.64
N ASN A 183 -1.98 26.97 -3.05
CA ASN A 183 -1.24 27.90 -2.19
C ASN A 183 -0.04 27.25 -1.46
N THR A 184 0.45 26.10 -1.92
CA THR A 184 1.51 25.35 -1.24
C THR A 184 2.82 25.34 -2.03
N TYR A 185 3.90 25.55 -1.30
CA TYR A 185 5.25 25.72 -1.81
C TYR A 185 6.20 24.80 -1.05
N TYR A 186 6.83 23.85 -1.73
CA TYR A 186 7.70 22.85 -1.12
C TYR A 186 9.20 23.10 -1.33
N VAL A 187 10.01 22.70 -0.35
CA VAL A 187 11.36 22.12 -0.59
C VAL A 187 11.22 20.61 -0.51
N VAL A 188 11.69 19.90 -1.54
CA VAL A 188 11.60 18.44 -1.67
C VAL A 188 13.00 17.85 -1.65
N LEU A 189 13.20 16.82 -0.83
CA LEU A 189 14.38 15.96 -0.84
C LEU A 189 13.98 14.58 -1.34
N LYS A 190 14.62 14.11 -2.42
CA LYS A 190 14.46 12.74 -2.89
C LYS A 190 15.26 11.80 -1.99
N THR A 191 14.58 11.07 -1.11
CA THR A 191 15.26 10.23 -0.10
C THR A 191 15.58 8.82 -0.61
N HIS A 192 14.86 8.36 -1.63
CA HIS A 192 15.05 7.04 -2.24
C HIS A 192 14.87 7.12 -3.76
N ASP A 193 15.52 6.21 -4.47
CA ASP A 193 15.21 5.96 -5.88
C ASP A 193 13.84 5.29 -5.99
N ASN A 194 13.21 5.42 -7.16
CA ASN A 194 11.94 4.77 -7.42
C ASN A 194 12.17 3.24 -7.42
N THR A 195 11.29 2.50 -6.76
CA THR A 195 11.41 1.04 -6.65
C THR A 195 10.06 0.38 -6.79
N TYR A 196 10.03 -0.82 -7.37
CA TYR A 196 8.85 -1.64 -7.34
C TYR A 196 8.65 -2.24 -5.95
N ILE A 197 7.44 -2.12 -5.43
CA ILE A 197 7.00 -2.77 -4.20
C ILE A 197 5.86 -3.72 -4.54
N GLU A 198 5.95 -4.93 -4.04
CA GLU A 198 4.89 -5.93 -4.16
C GLU A 198 3.66 -5.49 -3.36
N VAL A 199 2.53 -5.48 -4.05
CA VAL A 199 1.21 -5.21 -3.49
C VAL A 199 0.32 -6.41 -3.82
N ILE A 200 -0.44 -6.88 -2.83
CA ILE A 200 -1.45 -7.91 -3.02
C ILE A 200 -2.82 -7.38 -2.64
N ASP A 201 -3.83 -7.72 -3.43
CA ASP A 201 -5.24 -7.45 -3.12
C ASP A 201 -5.86 -8.74 -2.63
N VAL A 202 -6.50 -8.67 -1.46
CA VAL A 202 -6.96 -9.86 -0.72
C VAL A 202 -8.42 -9.70 -0.35
N LEU A 203 -9.25 -10.66 -0.76
CA LEU A 203 -10.61 -10.79 -0.28
C LEU A 203 -10.58 -11.36 1.14
N LYS A 204 -11.12 -10.61 2.11
CA LYS A 204 -11.30 -11.03 3.50
C LYS A 204 -12.78 -11.32 3.74
N LEU A 205 -13.12 -12.53 4.17
CA LEU A 205 -14.45 -12.92 4.63
C LEU A 205 -14.40 -13.41 6.09
N THR A 206 -15.42 -13.16 6.90
CA THR A 206 -15.47 -13.53 8.32
C THR A 206 -16.85 -14.07 8.68
N GLU A 207 -16.94 -15.29 9.21
CA GLU A 207 -18.18 -15.87 9.76
C GLU A 207 -18.09 -16.03 11.28
N LEU A 208 -19.25 -16.09 11.92
CA LEU A 208 -19.36 -16.53 13.32
C LEU A 208 -19.29 -18.06 13.36
N ILE A 209 -18.55 -18.58 14.34
CA ILE A 209 -18.55 -20.01 14.66
C ILE A 209 -19.34 -20.17 15.94
N HIS A 210 -20.32 -21.08 15.94
CA HIS A 210 -21.13 -21.45 17.09
C HIS A 210 -20.62 -22.73 17.74
#